data_AF-A0A3E2MQ30-F1
#
_entry.id   AF-A0A3E2MQ30-F1
#
_cell.length_a   1.000
_cell.length_b   1.000
_cell.length_c   1.000
_cell.angle_alpha   90.00
_cell.angle_beta   90.00
_cell.angle_gamma   90.00
#
_symmetry.space_group_name_H-M   'P 1'
#
loop_
_entity.id
_entity.type
_entity.pdbx_description
1 polymer ?
#
loop_
_entity_poly.entity_id
_entity_poly.type
_entity_poly.pdbx_seq_one_letter_code
_entity_poly.pdbx_strand_id
1 'polypeptide(L)'
;MSIDRAALVAGSLRCASGISFLVDPVRANRLWGAGAQESSPTARLLLRSMGYRDALIGGLLATAAVRGKNTRGWFLASAGADAADLLGGISVHDELKRLQQIVALGGAVVGIGVGLWGAARPATEASASQLG
;
A
#
# COMPACT_ATOMS: atom_id res chain seq x y z
N MET A 1 -21.37 -14.30 -8.47
CA MET A 1 -20.41 -13.20 -8.21
C MET A 1 -19.02 -13.80 -8.15
N SER A 2 -18.13 -13.46 -9.10
CA SER A 2 -16.73 -13.87 -9.03
C SER A 2 -15.98 -12.91 -8.09
N ILE A 3 -15.60 -13.40 -6.90
CA ILE A 3 -14.77 -12.64 -5.98
C ILE A 3 -13.35 -12.59 -6.52
N ASP A 4 -12.79 -11.40 -6.57
CA ASP A 4 -11.42 -11.16 -6.97
C ASP A 4 -10.45 -11.43 -5.81
N ARG A 5 -10.05 -12.69 -5.63
CA ARG A 5 -9.25 -13.13 -4.47
C ARG A 5 -7.92 -12.39 -4.35
N ALA A 6 -7.27 -12.09 -5.47
CA ALA A 6 -5.99 -11.37 -5.46
C ALA A 6 -6.17 -9.92 -4.98
N ALA A 7 -7.19 -9.22 -5.49
CA ALA A 7 -7.53 -7.89 -5.03
C ALA A 7 -7.98 -7.87 -3.56
N LEU A 8 -8.71 -8.89 -3.11
CA LEU A 8 -9.13 -8.99 -1.72
C LEU A 8 -7.92 -9.16 -0.79
N VAL A 9 -7.01 -10.08 -1.09
CA VAL A 9 -5.81 -10.31 -0.27
C VAL A 9 -4.91 -9.06 -0.26
N ALA A 10 -4.59 -8.51 -1.44
CA ALA A 10 -3.74 -7.32 -1.54
C ALA A 10 -4.37 -6.11 -0.85
N GLY A 11 -5.67 -5.88 -1.07
CA GLY A 11 -6.42 -4.79 -0.45
C GLY A 11 -6.52 -4.92 1.07
N SER A 12 -6.81 -6.12 1.57
CA SER A 12 -6.87 -6.38 3.01
C SER A 12 -5.52 -6.22 3.69
N LEU A 13 -4.44 -6.73 3.09
CA LEU A 13 -3.08 -6.55 3.63
C LEU A 13 -2.68 -5.08 3.68
N ARG A 14 -2.89 -4.33 2.59
CA ARG A 14 -2.62 -2.89 2.54
C ARG A 14 -3.46 -2.12 3.57
N CYS A 15 -4.74 -2.49 3.70
CA CYS A 15 -5.64 -1.87 4.66
C CYS A 15 -5.20 -2.11 6.11
N ALA A 16 -4.89 -3.36 6.46
CA ALA A 16 -4.42 -3.72 7.80
C ALA A 16 -3.08 -3.04 8.14
N SER A 17 -2.17 -2.96 7.17
CA SER A 17 -0.92 -2.20 7.31
C SER A 17 -1.20 -0.72 7.57
N GLY A 18 -2.05 -0.08 6.76
CA GLY A 18 -2.41 1.33 6.92
C GLY A 18 -3.07 1.64 8.26
N ILE A 19 -3.98 0.78 8.73
CA ILE A 19 -4.60 0.89 10.06
C ILE A 19 -3.55 0.77 11.17
N SER A 20 -2.55 -0.10 11.02
CA SER A 20 -1.48 -0.24 12.01
C SER A 20 -0.67 1.05 12.15
N PHE A 21 -0.37 1.74 11.04
CA PHE A 21 0.27 3.06 11.05
C PHE A 21 -0.63 4.17 11.62
N LEU A 22 -1.96 4.00 11.55
CA LEU A 22 -2.90 4.94 12.15
C LEU A 22 -2.97 4.81 13.68
N VAL A 23 -3.12 3.58 14.17
CA VAL A 23 -3.29 3.26 15.59
C VAL A 23 -1.98 3.46 16.36
N ASP A 24 -0.87 2.91 15.85
CA ASP A 24 0.43 3.01 16.50
C ASP A 24 1.55 3.18 15.45
N PRO A 25 1.75 4.43 14.96
CA PRO A 25 2.76 4.72 13.94
C PRO A 25 4.17 4.38 14.43
N VAL A 26 4.44 4.41 15.74
CA VAL A 26 5.77 4.15 16.30
C VAL A 26 6.05 2.65 16.33
N ARG A 27 5.08 1.82 16.76
CA ARG A 27 5.23 0.34 16.67
C ARG A 27 5.24 -0.15 15.23
N ALA A 28 4.41 0.42 14.36
CA ALA A 28 4.42 0.09 12.94
C ALA A 28 5.81 0.41 12.36
N ASN A 29 6.31 1.63 12.52
CA ASN A 29 7.65 2.01 12.03
C ASN A 29 8.77 1.13 12.63
N ARG A 30 8.63 0.68 13.88
CA ARG A 30 9.56 -0.26 14.52
C ARG A 30 9.53 -1.66 13.91
N LEU A 31 8.36 -2.15 13.52
CA LEU A 31 8.19 -3.42 12.80
C LEU A 31 8.91 -3.38 11.43
N TRP A 32 8.97 -2.19 10.83
CA TRP A 32 9.68 -1.93 9.57
C TRP A 32 11.15 -1.48 9.77
N GLY A 33 11.71 -1.65 10.98
CA GLY A 33 13.14 -1.52 11.25
C GLY A 33 13.61 -0.18 11.84
N ALA A 34 12.71 0.77 12.09
CA ALA A 34 13.07 2.05 12.72
C ALA A 34 13.33 1.93 14.23
N GLY A 35 14.40 2.56 14.71
CA GLY A 35 14.66 2.71 16.14
C GLY A 35 13.63 3.63 16.79
N ALA A 36 13.17 3.28 18.01
CA ALA A 36 12.07 3.96 18.72
C ALA A 36 12.32 5.45 19.08
N GLN A 37 13.47 6.01 18.76
CA GLN A 37 13.99 7.25 19.35
C GLN A 37 13.80 8.50 18.49
N GLU A 38 13.43 8.34 17.22
CA GLU A 38 13.27 9.45 16.26
C GLU A 38 11.83 9.50 15.75
N SER A 39 10.92 10.14 16.49
CA SER A 39 9.65 10.53 15.90
C SER A 39 9.32 11.96 16.29
N SER A 40 9.85 12.90 15.50
CA SER A 40 9.40 14.29 15.54
C SER A 40 7.88 14.34 15.29
N PRO A 41 7.16 15.36 15.79
CA PRO A 41 5.74 15.52 15.52
C PRO A 41 5.39 15.45 14.02
N THR A 42 6.26 16.00 13.16
CA THR A 42 6.14 15.94 11.69
C THR A 42 6.27 14.52 11.16
N ALA A 43 7.23 13.73 11.64
CA ALA A 43 7.38 12.34 11.22
C ALA A 43 6.15 11.49 11.58
N ARG A 44 5.56 11.71 12.77
CA ARG A 44 4.29 11.04 13.15
C ARG A 44 3.11 11.45 12.27
N LEU A 45 3.04 12.73 11.89
CA LEU A 45 2.00 13.21 10.99
C LEU A 45 2.13 12.57 9.60
N LEU A 46 3.36 12.48 9.07
CA LEU A 46 3.64 11.83 7.79
C LEU A 46 3.30 10.33 7.83
N LEU A 47 3.71 9.62 8.89
CA LEU A 47 3.37 8.20 9.08
C LEU A 47 1.86 7.97 9.17
N ARG A 48 1.11 8.86 9.83
CA ARG A 48 -0.35 8.78 9.87
C ARG A 48 -0.98 9.06 8.52
N SER A 49 -0.49 10.07 7.79
CA SER A 49 -0.94 10.36 6.42
C SER A 49 -0.76 9.15 5.49
N MET A 50 0.41 8.52 5.57
CA MET A 50 0.76 7.26 4.92
C MET A 50 -0.26 6.16 5.26
N GLY A 51 -0.54 5.98 6.56
CA GLY A 51 -1.52 5.00 7.04
C GLY A 51 -2.95 5.26 6.56
N TYR A 52 -3.41 6.52 6.56
CA TYR A 52 -4.74 6.89 6.10
C TYR A 52 -4.96 6.55 4.62
N ARG A 53 -4.02 6.91 3.75
CA ARG A 53 -4.15 6.63 2.32
C ARG A 53 -4.09 5.12 2.04
N ASP A 54 -3.28 4.37 2.78
CA ASP A 54 -3.12 2.93 2.57
C ASP A 54 -4.34 2.15 3.08
N ALA A 55 -4.90 2.58 4.22
CA ALA A 55 -6.18 2.09 4.71
C ALA A 55 -7.30 2.35 3.69
N LEU A 56 -7.34 3.54 3.10
CA LEU A 56 -8.34 3.93 2.12
C LEU A 56 -8.20 3.13 0.81
N ILE A 57 -7.02 3.14 0.19
CA ILE A 57 -6.76 2.42 -1.07
C ILE A 57 -6.98 0.92 -0.88
N GLY A 58 -6.47 0.35 0.22
CA GLY A 58 -6.64 -1.06 0.54
C GLY A 58 -8.11 -1.44 0.78
N GLY A 59 -8.84 -0.62 1.54
CA GLY A 59 -10.26 -0.83 1.80
C GLY A 59 -11.12 -0.74 0.55
N LEU A 60 -10.83 0.23 -0.33
CA LEU A 60 -11.54 0.40 -1.61
C LEU A 60 -11.22 -0.74 -2.59
N LEU A 61 -9.97 -1.20 -2.64
CA LEU A 61 -9.57 -2.37 -3.41
C LEU A 61 -10.28 -3.64 -2.93
N ALA A 62 -10.29 -3.90 -1.62
CA ALA A 62 -10.98 -5.05 -1.02
C ALA A 62 -12.50 -4.99 -1.23
N THR A 63 -13.10 -3.80 -1.10
CA THR A 63 -14.53 -3.60 -1.35
C THR A 63 -14.88 -3.83 -2.82
N ALA A 64 -14.08 -3.31 -3.74
CA ALA A 64 -14.25 -3.56 -5.17
C ALA A 64 -14.13 -5.06 -5.50
N ALA A 65 -13.20 -5.75 -4.85
CA ALA A 65 -12.99 -7.19 -5.00
C ALA A 65 -14.20 -8.04 -4.56
N VAL A 66 -14.79 -7.73 -3.41
CA VAL A 66 -16.00 -8.41 -2.89
C VAL A 66 -17.21 -8.09 -3.75
N ARG A 67 -17.32 -6.85 -4.24
CA ARG A 67 -18.43 -6.41 -5.09
C ARG A 67 -18.28 -6.85 -6.55
N GLY A 68 -17.20 -7.53 -6.94
CA GLY A 68 -16.92 -7.94 -8.32
C GLY A 68 -16.75 -6.76 -9.28
N LYS A 69 -16.38 -5.58 -8.78
CA LYS A 69 -16.13 -4.38 -9.59
C LYS A 69 -14.71 -4.40 -10.16
N ASN A 70 -14.45 -3.57 -11.16
CA ASN A 70 -13.10 -3.40 -11.70
C ASN A 70 -12.13 -2.92 -10.60
N THR A 71 -11.08 -3.71 -10.36
CA THR A 71 -10.06 -3.49 -9.33
C THR A 71 -8.76 -2.89 -9.88
N ARG A 72 -8.61 -2.78 -11.21
CA ARG A 72 -7.38 -2.32 -11.87
C ARG A 72 -6.97 -0.91 -11.46
N GLY A 73 -7.94 0.01 -11.39
CA GLY A 73 -7.69 1.39 -10.98
C GLY A 73 -7.16 1.49 -9.54
N TRP A 74 -7.63 0.62 -8.65
CA TRP A 74 -7.18 0.56 -7.26
C TRP A 74 -5.78 -0.06 -7.13
N PHE A 75 -5.45 -1.04 -7.97
CA PHE A 75 -4.09 -1.57 -8.06
C PHE A 75 -3.10 -0.53 -8.59
N LEU A 76 -3.49 0.25 -9.60
CA LEU A 76 -2.66 1.35 -10.12
C LEU A 76 -2.47 2.45 -9.07
N ALA A 77 -3.52 2.79 -8.32
CA ALA A 77 -3.44 3.72 -7.20
C ALA A 77 -2.49 3.21 -6.10
N SER A 78 -2.52 1.91 -5.79
CA SER A 78 -1.58 1.27 -4.86
C SER A 78 -0.13 1.38 -5.37
N ALA A 79 0.13 1.04 -6.63
CA ALA A 79 1.46 1.18 -7.22
C ALA A 79 1.96 2.63 -7.20
N GLY A 80 1.08 3.59 -7.50
CA GLY A 80 1.40 5.01 -7.46
C GLY A 80 1.76 5.50 -6.06
N ALA A 81 1.05 5.03 -5.03
CA ALA A 81 1.36 5.35 -3.64
C ALA A 81 2.74 4.80 -3.23
N ASP A 82 3.04 3.55 -3.57
CA ASP A 82 4.33 2.91 -3.24
C ASP A 82 5.49 3.55 -4.03
N ALA A 83 5.25 3.96 -5.29
CA ALA A 83 6.23 4.70 -6.09
C ALA A 83 6.51 6.08 -5.50
N ALA A 84 5.49 6.79 -5.02
CA ALA A 84 5.66 8.09 -4.38
C ALA A 84 6.48 7.97 -3.08
N ASP A 85 6.24 6.92 -2.29
CA ASP A 85 7.04 6.65 -1.08
C ASP A 85 8.49 6.31 -1.42
N LEU A 86 8.70 5.50 -2.46
CA LEU A 86 10.04 5.13 -2.90
C LEU A 86 10.82 6.38 -3.33
N LEU A 87 10.20 7.25 -4.13
CA LEU A 87 10.81 8.52 -4.55
C LEU A 87 11.08 9.46 -3.38
N GLY A 88 10.15 9.55 -2.42
CA GLY A 88 10.34 10.32 -1.19
C GLY A 88 11.47 9.77 -0.31
N GLY A 89 11.56 8.44 -0.19
CA GLY A 89 12.56 7.74 0.60
C GLY A 89 13.97 7.80 0.00
N ILE A 90 14.10 7.81 -1.34
CA ILE A 90 15.39 7.98 -2.01
C ILE A 90 16.04 9.33 -1.65
N SER A 91 15.25 10.39 -1.44
CA SER A 91 15.82 11.71 -1.09
C SER A 91 16.47 11.76 0.31
N VAL A 92 16.19 10.78 1.18
CA VAL A 92 16.65 10.73 2.57
C VAL A 92 17.40 9.42 2.86
N HIS A 93 17.75 8.65 1.81
CA HIS A 93 18.29 7.31 1.97
C HIS A 93 19.61 7.30 2.75
N ASP A 94 20.49 8.28 2.57
CA ASP A 94 21.80 8.37 3.24
C ASP A 94 21.71 8.54 4.77
N GLU A 95 20.57 9.00 5.29
CA GLU A 95 20.34 9.18 6.73
C GLU A 95 19.69 7.95 7.40
N LEU A 96 19.24 6.96 6.60
CA LEU A 96 18.56 5.76 7.09
C LEU A 96 19.53 4.62 7.39
N LYS A 97 19.31 3.91 8.51
CA LYS A 97 20.06 2.69 8.82
C LYS A 97 19.84 1.64 7.72
N ARG A 98 20.89 0.90 7.36
CA ARG A 98 20.90 -0.11 6.28
C ARG A 98 19.72 -1.10 6.31
N LEU A 99 19.27 -1.45 7.52
CA LEU A 99 18.10 -2.34 7.71
C LEU A 99 16.77 -1.65 7.36
N GLN A 100 16.60 -0.36 7.68
CA GLN A 100 15.44 0.43 7.26
C GLN A 100 15.40 0.65 5.76
N GLN A 101 16.57 0.90 5.14
CA GLN A 101 16.66 1.01 3.69
C GLN A 101 16.15 -0.29 3.04
N ILE A 102 16.68 -1.45 3.42
CA ILE A 102 16.29 -2.73 2.81
C ILE A 102 14.80 -3.01 2.98
N VAL A 103 14.25 -2.77 4.17
CA VAL A 103 12.87 -3.09 4.51
C VAL A 103 11.87 -2.10 3.88
N ALA A 104 12.16 -0.80 3.91
CA ALA A 104 11.30 0.22 3.31
C ALA A 104 11.37 0.19 1.77
N LEU A 105 12.58 0.13 1.19
CA LEU A 105 12.78 0.09 -0.26
C LEU A 105 12.26 -1.23 -0.84
N GLY A 106 12.52 -2.35 -0.16
CA GLY A 106 12.03 -3.67 -0.55
C GLY A 106 10.50 -3.76 -0.52
N GLY A 107 9.86 -3.23 0.53
CA GLY A 107 8.41 -3.15 0.62
C GLY A 107 7.78 -2.36 -0.51
N ALA A 108 8.34 -1.18 -0.82
CA ALA A 108 7.86 -0.33 -1.90
C ALA A 108 8.01 -1.00 -3.28
N VAL A 109 9.14 -1.63 -3.58
CA VAL A 109 9.37 -2.34 -4.85
C VAL A 109 8.37 -3.49 -5.03
N VAL A 110 8.14 -4.28 -3.97
CA VAL A 110 7.14 -5.36 -4.00
C VAL A 110 5.73 -4.78 -4.20
N GLY A 111 5.39 -3.71 -3.50
CA GLY A 111 4.10 -3.02 -3.62
C GLY A 111 3.82 -2.49 -5.03
N ILE A 112 4.81 -1.84 -5.65
CA ILE A 112 4.77 -1.39 -7.05
C ILE A 112 4.55 -2.59 -7.98
N GLY A 113 5.31 -3.67 -7.80
CA GLY A 113 5.19 -4.88 -8.62
C GLY A 113 3.79 -5.50 -8.55
N VAL A 114 3.24 -5.65 -7.34
CA VAL A 114 1.88 -6.16 -7.12
C VAL A 114 0.82 -5.24 -7.72
N GLY A 115 0.98 -3.92 -7.57
CA GLY A 115 0.07 -2.94 -8.13
C GLY A 115 0.08 -2.90 -9.66
N LEU A 116 1.25 -2.92 -10.29
CA LEU A 116 1.35 -2.96 -11.75
C LEU A 116 0.83 -4.27 -12.33
N TRP A 117 1.16 -5.41 -11.71
CA TRP A 117 0.63 -6.70 -12.11
C TRP A 117 -0.91 -6.75 -11.98
N GLY A 118 -1.44 -6.28 -10.85
CA GLY A 118 -2.89 -6.25 -10.58
C GLY A 118 -3.65 -5.31 -11.52
N ALA A 119 -3.00 -4.26 -12.02
CA ALA A 119 -3.54 -3.35 -13.02
C ALA A 119 -3.47 -3.92 -14.44
N ALA A 120 -2.39 -4.64 -14.78
CA ALA A 120 -2.15 -5.19 -16.11
C ALA A 120 -2.89 -6.51 -16.39
N ARG A 121 -3.30 -7.25 -15.36
CA ARG A 121 -3.97 -8.55 -15.56
C ARG A 121 -5.28 -8.44 -16.33
N PRO A 122 -5.64 -9.45 -17.15
CA PRO A 122 -6.92 -9.52 -17.86
C PRO A 122 -8.10 -9.40 -16.88
N ALA A 123 -9.11 -8.61 -17.25
CA ALA A 123 -10.29 -8.45 -16.41
C ALA A 123 -11.08 -9.75 -16.47
N THR A 124 -11.37 -10.34 -15.32
CA THR A 124 -12.29 -11.48 -15.22
C THR A 124 -13.64 -11.06 -15.84
N GLU A 125 -14.29 -11.97 -16.57
CA GLU A 125 -15.50 -11.76 -17.42
C GLU A 125 -16.60 -10.86 -16.81
N ALA A 126 -16.68 -10.75 -15.48
CA ALA A 126 -17.59 -9.84 -14.77
C ALA A 126 -17.39 -8.35 -15.07
N SER A 127 -16.22 -7.91 -15.57
CA SER A 127 -16.02 -6.51 -16.01
C SER A 127 -16.45 -6.26 -17.46
N ALA A 128 -16.55 -7.31 -18.30
CA ALA A 128 -16.96 -7.16 -19.69
C ALA A 128 -18.47 -6.82 -19.81
N SER A 129 -19.29 -7.22 -18.83
CA SER A 129 -20.73 -6.94 -18.81
C SER A 129 -21.10 -5.53 -18.32
N GLN A 130 -20.13 -4.68 -17.95
CA GLN A 130 -20.40 -3.27 -17.59
C GLN A 130 -20.09 -2.29 -18.73
N LEU A 131 -19.59 -2.79 -19.87
CA LEU A 131 -19.29 -2.03 -21.08
C LEU A 131 -20.26 -2.34 -22.24
N GLY A 132 -21.30 -3.14 -21.99
CA GLY A 132 -22.37 -3.47 -22.93
C GLY A 132 -23.70 -2.86 -22.51
#